data_AF-K1S819-F1
#
_entry.id   AF-K1S819-F1
#
_cell.length_a   1.000
_cell.length_b   1.000
_cell.length_c   1.000
_cell.angle_alpha   90.00
_cell.angle_beta   90.00
_cell.angle_gamma   90.00
#
_symmetry.space_group_name_H-M   'P 1'
#
loop_
_entity.id
_entity.type
_entity.pdbx_description
1 polymer ?
#
loop_
_entity_poly.entity_id
_entity_poly.type
_entity_poly.pdbx_seq_one_letter_code
_entity_poly.pdbx_strand_id
1 'polypeptide(L)'
;WSVFDCMAVGSGFAYYSLSSILITQFKEPSLGLQLATELGTIALLTNIFREMMALLGTPLIRKCFGRFAPISAAGVNSMDVLLPSILRYSGKDMMPIAILHGVLIDLSVPVFVSFFCSL
;
A
#
# COMPACT_ATOMS: atom_id res chain seq x y z
N TRP A 1 -3.63 19.74 1.38
CA TRP A 1 -4.20 18.47 0.90
C TRP A 1 -5.58 18.29 1.48
N SER A 2 -6.54 17.91 0.64
CA SER A 2 -7.90 17.55 1.03
C SER A 2 -7.93 16.15 1.67
N VAL A 3 -9.06 15.79 2.30
CA VAL A 3 -9.25 14.43 2.82
C VAL A 3 -9.19 13.39 1.71
N PHE A 4 -9.69 13.71 0.51
CA PHE A 4 -9.64 12.83 -0.66
C PHE A 4 -8.21 12.61 -1.16
N ASP A 5 -7.35 13.65 -1.11
CA ASP A 5 -5.92 13.50 -1.44
C ASP A 5 -5.22 12.54 -0.48
N CYS A 6 -5.52 12.64 0.83
CA CYS A 6 -4.98 11.72 1.83
C CYS A 6 -5.49 10.28 1.64
N MET A 7 -6.77 10.11 1.27
CA MET A 7 -7.34 8.79 0.97
C MET A 7 -6.73 8.19 -0.30
N ALA A 8 -6.49 9.00 -1.34
CA ALA A 8 -5.80 8.57 -2.55
C ALA A 8 -4.39 8.04 -2.21
N VAL A 9 -3.62 8.80 -1.44
CA VAL A 9 -2.28 8.39 -0.94
C VAL A 9 -2.35 7.07 -0.16
N GLY A 10 -3.30 6.94 0.78
CA GLY A 10 -3.45 5.74 1.61
C GLY A 10 -3.92 4.51 0.82
N SER A 11 -4.73 4.71 -0.21
CA SER A 11 -5.23 3.65 -1.09
C SER A 11 -4.18 3.04 -2.02
N GLY A 12 -2.95 3.58 -2.00
CA GLY A 12 -1.82 2.96 -2.69
C GLY A 12 -1.44 1.58 -2.13
N PHE A 13 -1.88 1.24 -0.91
CA PHE A 13 -1.71 -0.07 -0.28
C PHE A 13 -0.30 -0.69 -0.41
N ALA A 14 0.75 0.11 -0.17
CA ALA A 14 2.16 -0.25 -0.30
C ALA A 14 2.65 -0.45 -1.76
N TYR A 15 1.78 -0.27 -2.75
CA TYR A 15 2.17 -0.21 -4.16
C TYR A 15 2.71 1.19 -4.52
N TYR A 16 3.84 1.56 -3.90
CA TYR A 16 4.38 2.92 -3.95
C TYR A 16 4.72 3.41 -5.37
N SER A 17 5.22 2.52 -6.24
CA SER A 17 5.63 2.89 -7.60
C SER A 17 4.43 3.18 -8.51
N LEU A 18 3.42 2.31 -8.52
CA LEU A 18 2.22 2.50 -9.34
C LEU A 18 1.34 3.63 -8.79
N SER A 19 1.04 3.63 -7.49
CA SER A 19 0.13 4.61 -6.90
C SER A 19 0.64 6.04 -7.02
N SER A 20 1.94 6.30 -6.88
CA SER A 20 2.52 7.65 -7.03
C SER A 20 2.40 8.21 -8.43
N ILE A 21 2.61 7.37 -9.45
CA ILE A 21 2.45 7.76 -10.85
C ILE A 21 0.97 8.04 -11.14
N LEU A 22 0.07 7.14 -10.73
CA LEU A 22 -1.37 7.31 -10.93
C LEU A 22 -1.90 8.59 -10.26
N ILE A 23 -1.50 8.87 -9.02
CA ILE A 23 -1.91 10.07 -8.30
C ILE A 23 -1.42 11.33 -9.02
N THR A 24 -0.16 11.37 -9.44
CA THR A 24 0.39 12.50 -10.20
C THR A 24 -0.43 12.72 -11.48
N GLN A 25 -0.66 11.67 -12.27
CA GLN A 25 -1.37 11.76 -13.55
C GLN A 25 -2.84 12.17 -13.37
N PHE A 26 -3.55 11.63 -12.38
CA PHE A 26 -4.96 11.96 -12.19
C PHE A 26 -5.18 13.33 -11.56
N LYS A 27 -4.26 13.82 -10.73
CA LYS A 27 -4.39 15.13 -10.08
C LYS A 27 -3.78 16.27 -10.91
N GLU A 28 -2.87 15.99 -11.84
CA GLU A 28 -2.24 17.00 -12.73
C GLU A 28 -3.24 17.96 -13.40
N PRO A 29 -4.36 17.51 -14.00
CA PRO A 29 -5.34 18.41 -14.61
C PRO A 29 -6.03 19.38 -13.63
N SER A 30 -6.13 18.99 -12.36
CA SER A 30 -6.87 19.72 -11.32
C SER A 30 -5.99 20.64 -10.46
N LEU A 31 -4.76 20.20 -10.17
CA LEU A 31 -3.82 20.86 -9.24
C LEU A 31 -2.62 21.50 -9.96
N GLY A 32 -2.42 21.19 -11.24
CA GLY A 32 -1.21 21.52 -11.98
C GLY A 32 -0.07 20.54 -11.70
N LEU A 33 0.91 20.49 -12.62
CA LEU A 33 2.00 19.51 -12.60
C LEU A 33 2.84 19.58 -11.30
N GLN A 34 3.13 20.78 -10.81
CA GLN A 34 3.99 20.94 -9.63
C GLN A 34 3.36 20.33 -8.37
N LEU A 35 2.13 20.73 -8.00
CA LEU A 35 1.44 20.17 -6.83
C LEU A 35 1.11 18.69 -7.01
N ALA A 36 0.72 18.26 -8.21
CA ALA A 36 0.44 16.85 -8.46
C ALA A 36 1.69 15.97 -8.24
N THR A 37 2.88 16.46 -8.66
CA THR A 37 4.15 15.76 -8.43
C THR A 37 4.53 15.73 -6.95
N GLU A 38 4.28 16.81 -6.20
CA GLU A 38 4.46 16.83 -4.75
C GLU A 38 3.56 15.78 -4.06
N LEU A 39 2.29 15.70 -4.45
CA LEU A 39 1.35 14.71 -3.90
C LEU A 39 1.75 13.27 -4.26
N GLY A 40 2.18 13.03 -5.50
CA GLY A 40 2.72 11.74 -5.93
C GLY A 40 3.97 11.34 -5.14
N THR A 41 4.85 12.30 -4.83
CA THR A 41 6.04 12.06 -3.99
C THR A 41 5.64 11.71 -2.56
N ILE A 42 4.64 12.39 -1.99
CA ILE A 42 4.08 12.04 -0.68
C ILE A 42 3.51 10.61 -0.72
N ALA A 43 2.81 10.24 -1.80
CA ALA A 43 2.27 8.89 -1.97
C ALA A 43 3.36 7.83 -2.01
N LEU A 44 4.43 8.07 -2.76
CA LEU A 44 5.59 7.19 -2.85
C LEU A 44 6.21 6.97 -1.47
N LEU A 45 6.58 8.05 -0.78
CA LEU A 45 7.23 7.98 0.52
C LEU A 45 6.33 7.32 1.57
N THR A 46 5.05 7.69 1.62
CA THR A 46 4.10 7.12 2.59
C THR A 46 3.99 5.60 2.42
N ASN A 47 3.91 5.11 1.18
CA ASN A 47 3.80 3.69 0.90
C ASN A 47 5.12 2.93 1.11
N ILE A 48 6.27 3.55 0.86
CA ILE A 48 7.59 3.00 1.25
C ILE A 48 7.71 2.89 2.77
N PHE A 49 7.33 3.93 3.52
CA PHE A 49 7.34 3.87 4.98
C PHE A 49 6.40 2.79 5.50
N ARG A 50 5.22 2.61 4.88
CA ARG A 50 4.29 1.52 5.21
C ARG A 50 4.94 0.15 4.99
N GLU A 51 5.61 -0.05 3.86
CA GLU A 51 6.35 -1.30 3.60
C GLU A 51 7.42 -1.56 4.66
N MET A 52 8.26 -0.56 4.98
CA MET A 52 9.32 -0.68 5.98
C MET A 52 8.79 -0.95 7.38
N MET A 53 7.72 -0.26 7.78
CA MET A 53 7.05 -0.52 9.06
C MET A 53 6.45 -1.93 9.11
N ALA A 54 5.85 -2.40 8.02
CA ALA A 54 5.29 -3.75 7.98
C ALA A 54 6.40 -4.82 7.99
N LEU A 55 7.50 -4.60 7.26
CA LEU A 55 8.61 -5.55 7.16
C LEU A 55 9.34 -5.69 8.51
N LEU A 56 9.78 -4.57 9.08
CA LEU A 56 10.50 -4.54 10.37
C LEU A 56 9.56 -4.84 11.54
N GLY A 57 8.31 -4.39 11.43
CA GLY A 57 7.28 -4.55 12.46
C GLY A 57 6.56 -5.90 12.43
N THR A 58 6.76 -6.75 11.41
CA THR A 58 6.09 -8.06 11.28
C THR A 58 6.04 -8.86 12.60
N PRO A 59 7.15 -9.08 13.34
CA PRO A 59 7.11 -9.82 14.60
C PRO A 59 6.24 -9.16 15.67
N LEU A 60 6.25 -7.82 15.74
CA LEU A 60 5.46 -7.05 16.70
C LEU A 60 3.97 -7.07 16.32
N ILE A 61 3.67 -6.80 15.05
CA ILE A 61 2.31 -6.82 14.49
C ILE A 61 1.68 -8.20 14.72
N ARG A 62 2.42 -9.28 14.46
CA ARG A 62 1.97 -10.65 14.74
C ARG A 62 1.66 -10.87 16.21
N LYS A 63 2.51 -10.40 17.12
CA LYS A 63 2.34 -10.59 18.57
C LYS A 63 1.14 -9.81 19.11
N CYS A 64 0.92 -8.59 18.63
CA CYS A 64 -0.14 -7.71 19.11
C CYS A 64 -1.51 -8.00 18.49
N PHE A 65 -1.54 -8.37 17.20
CA PHE A 65 -2.79 -8.42 16.41
C PHE A 65 -3.06 -9.79 15.76
N GLY A 66 -2.21 -10.80 16.01
CA GLY A 66 -2.42 -12.17 15.54
C GLY A 66 -1.84 -12.47 14.16
N ARG A 67 -2.14 -13.67 13.64
CA ARG A 67 -1.44 -14.26 12.47
C ARG A 67 -1.77 -13.58 11.14
N PHE A 68 -2.96 -13.01 10.98
CA PHE A 68 -3.41 -12.34 9.75
C PHE A 68 -2.95 -10.88 9.65
N ALA A 69 -2.63 -10.23 10.77
CA ALA A 69 -2.32 -8.81 10.81
C ALA A 69 -1.08 -8.43 9.97
N PRO A 70 0.03 -9.21 9.94
CA PRO A 70 1.14 -8.93 9.03
C PRO A 70 0.77 -8.94 7.55
N ILE A 71 -0.18 -9.78 7.14
CA ILE A 71 -0.66 -9.84 5.75
C ILE A 71 -1.38 -8.53 5.40
N SER A 72 -2.30 -8.08 6.27
CA SER A 72 -3.03 -6.83 6.08
C SER A 72 -2.10 -5.61 6.09
N ALA A 73 -1.12 -5.57 7.00
CA ALA A 73 -0.14 -4.49 7.08
C ALA A 73 0.75 -4.41 5.83
N ALA A 74 1.08 -5.55 5.24
CA ALA A 74 1.93 -5.64 4.06
C ALA A 74 1.30 -5.08 2.78
N GLY A 75 -0.04 -5.05 2.68
CA GLY A 75 -0.72 -4.58 1.46
C GLY A 75 -0.41 -5.49 0.26
N VAL A 76 -0.11 -4.89 -0.89
CA VAL A 76 0.25 -5.64 -2.10
C VAL A 76 1.52 -6.47 -1.87
N ASN A 77 2.43 -5.99 -1.01
CA ASN A 77 3.72 -6.63 -0.80
C ASN A 77 3.64 -7.91 0.06
N SER A 78 2.43 -8.33 0.44
CA SER A 78 2.21 -9.60 1.14
C SER A 78 2.56 -10.82 0.29
N MET A 79 2.54 -10.68 -1.04
CA MET A 79 2.84 -11.76 -1.99
C MET A 79 4.31 -11.85 -2.40
N ASP A 80 5.14 -10.84 -2.11
CA ASP A 80 6.53 -10.75 -2.55
C ASP A 80 7.52 -10.39 -1.41
N VAL A 81 7.85 -9.13 -1.18
CA VAL A 81 8.90 -8.63 -0.29
C VAL A 81 8.63 -9.04 1.16
N LEU A 82 7.37 -8.98 1.61
CA LEU A 82 7.02 -9.35 2.99
C LEU A 82 6.65 -10.81 3.15
N LEU A 83 6.47 -11.57 2.06
CA LEU A 83 6.08 -12.98 2.11
C LEU A 83 7.04 -13.81 2.99
N PRO A 84 8.39 -13.75 2.84
CA PRO A 84 9.30 -14.51 3.71
C PRO A 84 9.15 -14.16 5.19
N SER A 85 8.93 -12.88 5.52
CA SER A 85 8.73 -12.42 6.90
C SER A 85 7.41 -12.96 7.46
N ILE A 86 6.32 -12.88 6.69
CA ILE A 86 5.01 -13.42 7.05
C ILE A 86 5.11 -14.93 7.31
N LEU A 87 5.75 -15.70 6.43
CA LEU A 87 5.87 -17.15 6.61
C LEU A 87 6.71 -17.52 7.84
N ARG A 88 7.74 -16.71 8.14
CA ARG A 88 8.59 -16.90 9.33
C ARG A 88 7.84 -16.68 10.64
N TYR A 89 7.00 -15.65 10.72
CA TYR A 89 6.36 -15.24 11.98
C TYR A 89 4.90 -15.69 12.14
N SER A 90 4.17 -15.83 11.03
CA SER A 90 2.76 -16.22 10.99
C SER A 90 2.54 -17.67 10.53
N GLY A 91 3.55 -18.36 10.00
CA GLY A 91 3.49 -19.78 9.62
C GLY A 91 3.37 -20.00 8.11
N LYS A 92 3.85 -21.17 7.65
CA LYS A 92 3.90 -21.53 6.22
C LYS A 92 2.52 -21.76 5.60
N ASP A 93 1.56 -22.16 6.42
CA ASP A 93 0.14 -22.30 6.10
C ASP A 93 -0.52 -20.98 5.65
N MET A 94 0.11 -19.83 5.94
CA MET A 94 -0.40 -18.51 5.54
C MET A 94 -0.04 -18.11 4.11
N MET A 95 0.83 -18.88 3.43
CA MET A 95 1.26 -18.61 2.05
C MET A 95 0.10 -18.36 1.07
N PRO A 96 -0.89 -19.26 0.91
CA PRO A 96 -1.97 -19.05 -0.06
C PRO A 96 -2.79 -17.80 0.25
N ILE A 97 -3.00 -17.49 1.54
CA ILE A 97 -3.76 -16.31 1.98
C ILE A 97 -2.99 -15.04 1.66
N ALA A 98 -1.68 -15.02 1.90
CA ALA A 98 -0.83 -13.86 1.64
C ALA A 98 -0.72 -13.54 0.14
N ILE A 99 -0.65 -14.57 -0.71
CA ILE A 99 -0.63 -14.42 -2.17
C ILE A 99 -1.99 -13.92 -2.66
N LEU A 100 -3.09 -14.55 -2.24
CA LEU A 100 -4.44 -14.13 -2.63
C LEU A 100 -4.72 -12.68 -2.21
N HIS A 101 -4.34 -12.31 -0.99
CA HIS A 101 -4.44 -10.93 -0.51
C HIS A 101 -3.65 -9.96 -1.39
N GLY A 102 -2.39 -10.28 -1.71
CA GLY A 102 -1.55 -9.42 -2.55
C GLY A 102 -2.17 -9.17 -3.93
N VAL A 103 -2.64 -10.23 -4.59
CA VAL A 103 -3.32 -10.14 -5.90
C VAL A 103 -4.60 -9.31 -5.83
N LEU A 104 -5.43 -9.50 -4.78
CA LEU A 104 -6.65 -8.70 -4.61
C LEU A 104 -6.34 -7.22 -4.40
N ILE A 105 -5.31 -6.92 -3.61
CA ILE A 105 -4.87 -5.54 -3.39
C ILE A 105 -4.32 -4.93 -4.67
N ASP A 106 -3.49 -5.67 -5.42
CA ASP A 106 -2.91 -5.26 -6.70
C ASP A 106 -3.98 -4.77 -7.68
N LEU A 107 -5.05 -5.56 -7.83
CA LEU A 107 -6.21 -5.21 -8.67
C LEU A 107 -7.01 -4.01 -8.12
N SER A 108 -7.03 -3.84 -6.80
CA SER A 108 -7.82 -2.79 -6.15
C SER A 108 -7.17 -1.41 -6.19
N VAL A 109 -5.83 -1.32 -6.20
CA VAL A 109 -5.10 -0.05 -6.10
C VAL A 109 -5.48 0.93 -7.22
N PRO A 110 -5.48 0.55 -8.52
CA PRO A 110 -5.86 1.48 -9.59
C PRO A 110 -7.30 1.99 -9.44
N VAL A 111 -8.21 1.13 -8.98
CA VAL A 111 -9.62 1.47 -8.79
C VAL A 111 -9.80 2.48 -7.66
N PHE A 112 -9.24 2.22 -6.49
CA PHE A 112 -9.38 3.12 -5.33
C PHE A 112 -8.63 4.43 -5.53
N VAL A 113 -7.40 4.39 -6.04
CA VAL A 113 -6.62 5.60 -6.32
C VAL A 113 -7.37 6.50 -7.32
N SER A 114 -7.85 5.93 -8.42
CA SER A 114 -8.61 6.69 -9.42
C SER A 114 -9.88 7.30 -8.83
N PHE A 115 -10.63 6.51 -8.04
CA PHE A 115 -11.84 6.96 -7.38
C PHE A 115 -11.58 8.15 -6.43
N PHE A 116 -10.61 8.04 -5.53
CA PHE A 116 -10.31 9.13 -4.59
C PHE A 116 -9.67 10.35 -5.27
N CYS A 117 -8.92 10.16 -6.36
CA CYS A 117 -8.42 11.29 -7.15
C CYS A 117 -9.53 12.05 -7.88
N SER A 118 -10.63 11.37 -8.24
CA SER A 118 -11.79 11.99 -8.89
C SER A 118 -12.70 12.80 -7.97
N LEU A 119 -12.54 12.62 -6.65
CA LEU A 119 -13.22 13.37 -5.59
C LEU A 119 -12.36 14.57 -5.14
#